data_AF-A0A7S1CZT2-F1
#
_entry.id   AF-A0A7S1CZT2-F1
#
_cell.length_a   1.000
_cell.length_b   1.000
_cell.length_c   1.000
_cell.angle_alpha   90.00
_cell.angle_beta   90.00
_cell.angle_gamma   90.00
#
_symmetry.space_group_name_H-M   'P 1'
#
loop_
_entity.id
_entity.type
_entity.pdbx_description
1 polymer ?
#
loop_
_entity_poly.entity_id
_entity_poly.type
_entity_poly.pdbx_seq_one_letter_code
_entity_poly.pdbx_strand_id
1 'polypeptide(L)'
;DFFLLFVDENLDVEEPTGHSTVSGSLCIQAIRHLLLPEDERRMLALVRSANDSSHDNAVYNSRAHGCLPKKPLKKDGLMELLAPLWEKRYSRMGPDSERRASFSSNASLAESDTQVNASELMDTINDIDDLIARGDILEDRWKLIWEKLFTLKGDILSIGNTKTSSCAVETISSMRGPSLPDSFLEKWTDLRQTIISI
;
A
#
# COMPACT_ATOMS: atom_id res chain seq x y z
N ASP A 1 -15.45 -20.31 0.00
CA ASP A 1 -14.32 -19.37 -0.13
C ASP A 1 -14.78 -17.93 -0.17
N PHE A 2 -14.01 -17.06 0.49
CA PHE A 2 -14.17 -15.60 0.50
C PHE A 2 -13.03 -14.95 -0.28
N PHE A 3 -13.33 -13.87 -0.99
CA PHE A 3 -12.40 -13.19 -1.88
C PHE A 3 -12.16 -11.76 -1.40
N LEU A 4 -10.89 -11.38 -1.33
CA LEU A 4 -10.46 -10.01 -1.08
C LEU A 4 -9.84 -9.44 -2.35
N LEU A 5 -10.37 -8.33 -2.83
CA LEU A 5 -9.93 -7.67 -4.05
C LEU A 5 -9.49 -6.24 -3.74
N PHE A 6 -8.25 -5.92 -4.12
CA PHE A 6 -7.72 -4.55 -4.11
C PHE A 6 -7.53 -4.07 -5.54
N VAL A 7 -8.08 -2.92 -5.88
CA VAL A 7 -7.96 -2.34 -7.23
C VAL A 7 -7.59 -0.88 -7.13
N ASP A 8 -6.54 -0.46 -7.82
CA ASP A 8 -6.18 0.95 -7.94
C ASP A 8 -7.26 1.71 -8.70
N GLU A 9 -7.57 2.95 -8.29
CA GLU A 9 -8.57 3.74 -9.00
C GLU A 9 -8.11 4.09 -10.42
N ASN A 10 -6.84 4.42 -10.62
CA ASN A 10 -6.30 4.73 -11.94
C ASN A 10 -5.36 3.59 -12.34
N LEU A 11 -5.86 2.66 -13.16
CA LEU A 11 -5.10 1.55 -13.72
C LEU A 11 -4.54 1.96 -15.07
N ASP A 12 -3.23 2.01 -15.20
CA ASP A 12 -2.59 2.24 -16.50
C ASP A 12 -2.54 0.93 -17.29
N VAL A 13 -3.14 0.93 -18.46
CA VAL A 13 -3.20 -0.22 -19.38
C VAL A 13 -2.39 0.15 -20.62
N GLU A 14 -1.49 -0.75 -21.01
CA GLU A 14 -0.76 -0.63 -22.27
C GLU A 14 -1.64 -1.15 -23.41
N GLU A 15 -2.06 -0.23 -24.29
CA GLU A 15 -2.73 -0.57 -25.53
C GLU A 15 -1.78 -0.37 -26.73
N PRO A 16 -1.99 -1.06 -27.86
CA PRO A 16 -1.15 -0.92 -29.06
C PRO A 16 -1.05 0.52 -29.58
N THR A 17 -2.02 1.37 -29.23
CA THR A 17 -2.12 2.77 -29.66
C THR A 17 -1.66 3.78 -28.61
N GLY A 18 -1.23 3.34 -27.41
CA GLY A 18 -0.74 4.20 -26.34
C GLY A 18 -1.14 3.72 -24.93
N HIS A 19 -0.82 4.53 -23.92
CA HIS A 19 -1.30 4.29 -22.55
C HIS A 19 -2.73 4.77 -22.41
N SER A 20 -3.62 3.91 -21.94
CA SER A 20 -4.98 4.26 -21.53
C SER A 20 -5.11 4.08 -20.01
N THR A 21 -5.89 4.93 -19.35
CA THR A 21 -6.17 4.80 -17.92
C THR A 21 -7.59 4.31 -17.73
N VAL A 22 -7.76 3.21 -17.00
CA VAL A 22 -9.04 2.60 -16.68
C VAL A 22 -9.38 2.85 -15.21
N SER A 23 -10.65 3.16 -14.93
CA SER A 23 -11.13 3.35 -13.56
C SER A 23 -11.35 2.02 -12.84
N GLY A 24 -10.58 1.76 -11.78
CA GLY A 24 -10.71 0.57 -10.96
C GLY A 24 -12.04 0.46 -10.23
N SER A 25 -12.60 1.57 -9.74
CA SER A 25 -13.94 1.57 -9.14
C SER A 25 -15.03 1.18 -10.15
N LEU A 26 -14.92 1.61 -11.41
CA LEU A 26 -15.82 1.17 -12.47
C LEU A 26 -15.64 -0.32 -12.80
N CYS A 27 -14.40 -0.83 -12.80
CA CYS A 27 -14.15 -2.27 -12.97
C CYS A 27 -14.81 -3.09 -11.85
N ILE A 28 -14.64 -2.69 -10.58
CA ILE A 28 -15.29 -3.36 -9.45
C ILE A 28 -16.82 -3.31 -9.61
N GLN A 29 -17.37 -2.15 -9.98
CA GLN A 29 -18.80 -2.02 -10.20
C GLN A 29 -19.28 -3.01 -11.27
N ALA A 30 -18.61 -3.08 -12.42
CA ALA A 30 -18.96 -4.01 -13.49
C ALA A 30 -18.92 -5.46 -13.01
N ILE A 31 -17.85 -5.88 -12.32
CA ILE A 31 -17.72 -7.22 -11.75
C ILE A 31 -18.89 -7.52 -10.81
N ARG A 32 -19.24 -6.61 -9.90
CA ARG A 32 -20.35 -6.78 -8.96
C ARG A 32 -21.71 -6.94 -9.64
N HIS A 33 -21.93 -6.28 -10.78
CA HIS A 33 -23.17 -6.44 -11.55
C HIS A 33 -23.22 -7.75 -12.35
N LEU A 34 -22.06 -8.34 -12.66
CA LEU A 34 -21.96 -9.61 -13.37
C LEU A 34 -22.07 -10.83 -12.44
N LEU A 35 -21.73 -10.67 -11.16
CA LEU A 35 -21.80 -11.74 -10.17
C LEU A 35 -23.24 -11.99 -9.69
N LEU A 36 -23.56 -13.26 -9.44
CA LEU A 36 -24.78 -13.59 -8.72
C LEU A 36 -24.71 -13.04 -7.28
N PRO A 37 -25.86 -12.73 -6.64
CA PRO A 37 -25.86 -12.19 -5.29
C PRO A 37 -25.12 -13.06 -4.26
N GLU A 38 -25.11 -14.37 -4.44
CA GLU A 38 -24.40 -15.32 -3.56
C GLU A 38 -22.88 -15.24 -3.72
N ASP A 39 -22.41 -14.99 -4.94
CA ASP A 39 -20.99 -14.83 -5.27
C ASP A 39 -20.48 -13.46 -4.85
N GLU A 40 -21.27 -12.42 -5.12
CA GLU A 40 -20.96 -11.04 -4.73
C GLU A 40 -20.83 -10.93 -3.21
N ARG A 41 -21.73 -11.59 -2.44
CA ARG A 41 -21.67 -11.67 -0.97
C ARG A 41 -20.39 -12.27 -0.41
N ARG A 42 -19.69 -13.10 -1.19
CA ARG A 42 -18.42 -13.72 -0.80
C ARG A 42 -17.21 -12.87 -1.18
N MET A 43 -17.43 -11.70 -1.76
CA MET A 43 -16.40 -10.76 -2.18
C MET A 43 -16.39 -9.51 -1.30
N LEU A 44 -15.18 -9.09 -0.91
CA LEU A 44 -14.86 -7.77 -0.38
C LEU A 44 -13.93 -7.09 -1.38
N ALA A 45 -14.44 -6.07 -2.07
CA ALA A 45 -13.71 -5.35 -3.12
C ALA A 45 -13.48 -3.90 -2.70
N LEU A 46 -12.22 -3.48 -2.65
CA LEU A 46 -11.77 -2.20 -2.12
C LEU A 46 -10.99 -1.43 -3.20
N VAL A 47 -11.33 -0.15 -3.36
CA VAL A 47 -10.63 0.76 -4.28
C VAL A 47 -9.46 1.42 -3.57
N ARG A 48 -8.26 1.38 -4.13
CA ARG A 48 -7.11 2.12 -3.63
C ARG A 48 -6.96 3.43 -4.40
N SER A 49 -7.09 4.56 -3.72
CA SER A 49 -7.05 5.89 -4.37
C SER A 49 -6.07 6.84 -3.68
N ALA A 50 -5.40 7.67 -4.47
CA ALA A 50 -4.60 8.78 -3.94
C ALA A 50 -5.47 10.00 -3.59
N ASN A 51 -6.77 9.94 -3.91
CA ASN A 51 -7.73 10.99 -3.66
C ASN A 51 -8.40 10.79 -2.30
N ASP A 52 -8.41 11.84 -1.49
CA ASP A 52 -8.95 11.89 -0.14
C ASP A 52 -10.22 12.76 -0.04
N SER A 53 -10.72 13.28 -1.18
CA SER A 53 -11.94 14.07 -1.18
C SER A 53 -13.14 13.23 -0.71
N SER A 54 -14.00 13.84 0.11
CA SER A 54 -15.22 13.20 0.59
C SER A 54 -16.18 12.85 -0.55
N HIS A 55 -16.17 13.62 -1.63
CA HIS A 55 -16.97 13.38 -2.83
C HIS A 55 -16.52 12.10 -3.55
N ASP A 56 -15.22 11.97 -3.81
CA ASP A 56 -14.68 10.81 -4.53
C ASP A 56 -14.80 9.54 -3.69
N ASN A 57 -14.56 9.63 -2.39
CA ASN A 57 -14.81 8.52 -1.46
C ASN A 57 -16.27 8.06 -1.49
N ALA A 58 -17.24 8.97 -1.59
CA ALA A 58 -18.65 8.61 -1.72
C ALA A 58 -18.93 7.86 -3.04
N VAL A 59 -18.32 8.33 -4.14
CA VAL A 59 -18.42 7.66 -5.45
C VAL A 59 -17.81 6.26 -5.39
N TYR A 60 -16.60 6.10 -4.84
CA TYR A 60 -15.96 4.79 -4.70
C TYR A 60 -16.79 3.84 -3.82
N ASN A 61 -17.30 4.32 -2.69
CA ASN A 61 -18.14 3.53 -1.79
C ASN A 61 -19.49 3.13 -2.41
N SER A 62 -19.98 3.86 -3.42
CA SER A 62 -21.17 3.45 -4.18
C SER A 62 -20.88 2.32 -5.17
N ARG A 63 -19.64 2.25 -5.68
CA ARG A 63 -19.20 1.30 -6.72
C ARG A 63 -18.55 0.05 -6.15
N ALA A 64 -17.83 0.19 -5.03
CA ALA A 64 -17.11 -0.85 -4.32
C ALA A 64 -17.65 -1.05 -2.90
N HIS A 65 -16.97 -1.84 -2.08
CA HIS A 65 -17.34 -2.08 -0.68
C HIS A 65 -16.63 -1.14 0.31
N GLY A 66 -15.65 -0.40 -0.19
CA GLY A 66 -14.81 0.50 0.60
C GLY A 66 -13.71 1.09 -0.27
N CYS A 67 -12.99 2.05 0.30
CA CYS A 67 -11.78 2.61 -0.28
C CYS A 67 -10.62 2.57 0.72
N LEU A 68 -9.40 2.47 0.19
CA LEU A 68 -8.15 2.54 0.94
C LEU A 68 -7.27 3.65 0.39
N PRO A 69 -6.45 4.29 1.24
CA PRO A 69 -5.47 5.26 0.76
C PRO A 69 -4.42 4.56 -0.10
N LYS A 70 -3.94 5.26 -1.14
CA LYS A 70 -2.79 4.83 -1.96
C LYS A 70 -1.43 5.07 -1.28
N LYS A 71 -1.44 5.68 -0.10
CA LYS A 71 -0.25 5.87 0.73
C LYS A 71 0.25 4.51 1.22
N PRO A 72 1.57 4.31 1.38
CA PRO A 72 2.11 3.12 2.03
C PRO A 72 1.46 2.92 3.41
N LEU A 73 1.09 1.68 3.71
CA LEU A 73 0.53 1.29 5.01
C LEU A 73 1.38 0.16 5.56
N LYS A 74 1.74 0.26 6.84
CA LYS A 74 2.31 -0.85 7.58
C LYS A 74 1.26 -1.93 7.83
N LYS A 75 1.71 -3.14 8.16
CA LYS A 75 0.84 -4.29 8.40
C LYS A 75 -0.27 -3.97 9.41
N ASP A 76 0.08 -3.35 10.55
CA ASP A 76 -0.88 -3.08 11.61
C ASP A 76 -1.91 -2.04 11.19
N GLY A 77 -1.47 -0.94 10.57
CA GLY A 77 -2.40 0.06 10.01
C GLY A 77 -3.29 -0.48 8.89
N LEU A 78 -2.79 -1.42 8.07
CA LEU A 78 -3.63 -2.12 7.09
C LEU A 78 -4.67 -3.01 7.78
N MET A 79 -4.30 -3.73 8.84
CA MET A 79 -5.22 -4.58 9.59
C MET A 79 -6.30 -3.76 10.29
N GLU A 80 -5.96 -2.62 10.88
CA GLU A 80 -6.91 -1.68 11.49
C GLU A 80 -7.94 -1.15 10.48
N LEU A 81 -7.52 -0.91 9.23
CA LEU A 81 -8.42 -0.49 8.16
C LEU A 81 -9.28 -1.65 7.63
N LEU A 82 -8.71 -2.84 7.49
CA LEU A 82 -9.39 -4.00 6.89
C LEU A 82 -10.36 -4.69 7.83
N ALA A 83 -10.00 -4.85 9.11
CA ALA A 83 -10.82 -5.56 10.10
C ALA A 83 -12.28 -5.07 10.14
N PRO A 84 -12.58 -3.76 10.28
CA PRO A 84 -13.96 -3.29 10.33
C PRO A 84 -14.71 -3.51 9.01
N LEU A 85 -14.02 -3.43 7.87
CA LEU A 85 -14.63 -3.67 6.54
C LEU A 85 -14.95 -5.15 6.35
N TRP A 86 -14.06 -6.03 6.80
CA TRP A 86 -14.22 -7.47 6.77
C TRP A 86 -15.41 -7.91 7.63
N GLU A 87 -15.44 -7.47 8.89
CA GLU A 87 -16.54 -7.77 9.81
C GLU A 87 -17.87 -7.21 9.28
N LYS A 88 -17.92 -5.95 8.87
CA LYS A 88 -19.13 -5.35 8.29
C LYS A 88 -19.67 -6.17 7.12
N ARG A 89 -18.79 -6.73 6.30
CA ARG A 89 -19.18 -7.51 5.11
C ARG A 89 -19.67 -8.91 5.46
N TYR A 90 -18.97 -9.62 6.33
CA TYR A 90 -19.19 -11.06 6.54
C TYR A 90 -19.91 -11.42 7.84
N SER A 91 -19.98 -10.52 8.83
CA SER A 91 -20.69 -10.78 10.10
C SER A 91 -22.21 -11.01 9.92
N ARG A 92 -22.76 -10.70 8.75
CA ARG A 92 -24.18 -10.97 8.39
C ARG A 92 -24.43 -12.38 7.80
N MET A 93 -23.42 -13.23 7.68
CA MET A 93 -23.56 -14.58 7.10
C MET A 93 -23.85 -15.67 8.16
N GLY A 94 -23.97 -15.32 9.45
CA GLY A 94 -24.45 -16.22 10.49
C GLY A 94 -25.98 -16.30 10.54
N PRO A 95 -26.58 -17.42 10.99
CA PRO A 95 -28.03 -17.63 10.96
C PRO A 95 -28.87 -16.69 11.85
N ASP A 96 -28.25 -15.84 12.69
CA ASP A 96 -28.96 -15.02 13.69
C ASP A 96 -28.47 -13.55 13.73
N SER A 97 -28.69 -12.75 12.68
CA SER A 97 -28.36 -11.31 12.77
C SER A 97 -29.31 -10.38 12.05
N GLU A 98 -30.61 -10.54 12.34
CA GLU A 98 -31.56 -9.43 12.35
C GLU A 98 -31.58 -8.78 13.75
N ARG A 99 -30.52 -8.09 14.14
CA ARG A 99 -30.55 -7.11 15.25
C ARG A 99 -29.20 -6.41 15.40
N ARG A 100 -29.09 -5.24 14.77
CA ARG A 100 -28.23 -4.05 15.10
C ARG A 100 -27.80 -3.36 13.82
N ALA A 101 -28.74 -2.63 13.22
CA ALA A 101 -28.43 -1.56 12.29
C ALA A 101 -28.61 -0.24 13.04
N SER A 102 -27.53 0.27 13.61
CA SER A 102 -27.38 1.69 13.97
C SER A 102 -26.00 1.90 14.58
N PHE A 103 -25.01 2.20 13.74
CA PHE A 103 -23.85 2.95 14.19
C PHE A 103 -23.55 4.03 13.14
N SER A 104 -23.61 5.28 13.63
CA SER A 104 -23.33 6.49 12.89
C SER A 104 -22.00 6.39 12.16
N SER A 105 -22.06 6.65 10.86
CA SER A 105 -20.95 7.20 10.10
C SER A 105 -20.47 8.46 10.83
N ASN A 106 -19.30 8.36 11.47
CA ASN A 106 -18.39 9.45 11.80
C ASN A 106 -17.15 8.83 12.46
N ALA A 107 -16.35 8.10 11.67
CA ALA A 107 -14.95 7.90 12.03
C ALA A 107 -14.22 9.18 11.63
N SER A 108 -14.21 10.15 12.53
CA SER A 108 -13.21 11.21 12.52
C SER A 108 -11.84 10.52 12.58
N LEU A 109 -11.12 10.57 11.47
CA LEU A 109 -9.73 10.17 11.36
C LEU A 109 -8.96 10.84 12.49
N ALA A 110 -8.62 10.09 13.53
CA ALA A 110 -7.63 10.51 14.49
C ALA A 110 -6.29 10.50 13.74
N GLU A 111 -5.70 11.68 13.55
CA GLU A 111 -4.36 11.92 12.98
C GLU A 111 -3.21 11.39 13.89
N SER A 112 -3.44 10.29 14.60
CA SER A 112 -2.58 9.84 15.71
C SER A 112 -2.32 8.35 15.58
N ASP A 113 -1.46 7.97 14.64
CA ASP A 113 -0.45 6.88 14.80
C ASP A 113 0.33 6.52 13.52
N THR A 114 0.44 7.43 12.55
CA THR A 114 1.34 7.27 11.39
C THR A 114 2.82 7.58 11.68
N GLN A 115 3.24 7.61 12.95
CA GLN A 115 4.62 7.95 13.28
C GLN A 115 5.50 6.70 13.13
N VAL A 116 6.31 6.64 12.08
CA VAL A 116 7.39 5.65 11.97
C VAL A 116 8.31 5.82 13.18
N ASN A 117 8.42 4.77 14.00
CA ASN A 117 9.40 4.74 15.07
C ASN A 117 10.80 4.74 14.45
N ALA A 118 11.64 5.70 14.84
CA ALA A 118 13.03 5.80 14.37
C ALA A 118 13.83 4.49 14.54
N SER A 119 13.45 3.67 15.53
CA SER A 119 14.02 2.33 15.75
C SER A 119 13.80 1.39 14.57
N GLU A 120 12.59 1.34 14.00
CA GLU A 120 12.26 0.41 12.91
C GLU A 120 12.97 0.79 11.59
N LEU A 121 13.16 2.10 11.38
CA LEU A 121 13.92 2.61 10.26
C LEU A 121 15.40 2.17 10.36
N MET A 122 15.98 2.29 11.56
CA MET A 122 17.35 1.86 11.83
C MET A 122 17.52 0.35 11.73
N ASP A 123 16.54 -0.44 12.17
CA ASP A 123 16.56 -1.90 12.01
C ASP A 123 16.59 -2.30 10.53
N THR A 124 15.81 -1.62 9.68
CA THR A 124 15.81 -1.87 8.24
C THR A 124 17.14 -1.48 7.57
N ILE A 125 17.78 -0.41 8.04
CA ILE A 125 19.13 -0.02 7.58
C ILE A 125 20.16 -1.08 7.97
N ASN A 126 20.12 -1.54 9.22
CA ASN A 126 21.04 -2.56 9.73
C ASN A 126 20.87 -3.89 8.97
N ASP A 127 19.63 -4.28 8.67
CA ASP A 127 19.33 -5.45 7.83
C ASP A 127 20.01 -5.37 6.45
N ILE A 128 19.98 -4.18 5.83
CA ILE A 128 20.61 -3.97 4.52
C ILE A 128 22.14 -3.98 4.67
N ASP A 129 22.70 -3.33 5.69
CA ASP A 129 24.14 -3.35 5.98
C ASP A 129 24.63 -4.80 6.19
N ASP A 130 23.88 -5.64 6.91
CA ASP A 130 24.17 -7.06 7.11
C ASP A 130 24.14 -7.87 5.80
N LEU A 131 23.17 -7.58 4.92
CA LEU A 131 23.07 -8.23 3.60
C LEU A 131 24.25 -7.88 2.71
N ILE A 132 24.77 -6.66 2.83
CA ILE A 132 25.94 -6.18 2.09
C ILE A 132 27.24 -6.77 2.66
N ALA A 133 27.38 -6.82 3.98
CA ALA A 133 28.61 -7.23 4.66
C ALA A 133 28.89 -8.74 4.59
N ARG A 134 27.86 -9.57 4.46
CA ARG A 134 27.98 -11.02 4.28
C ARG A 134 28.55 -11.31 2.88
N GLY A 135 29.87 -11.42 2.77
CA GLY A 135 30.71 -11.47 1.56
C GLY A 135 30.47 -12.58 0.51
N ASP A 136 29.23 -12.96 0.25
CA ASP A 136 28.83 -13.62 -0.99
C ASP A 136 28.70 -12.58 -2.12
N ILE A 137 28.56 -13.04 -3.37
CA ILE A 137 28.38 -12.18 -4.55
C ILE A 137 27.09 -11.35 -4.35
N LEU A 138 27.25 -10.03 -4.18
CA LEU A 138 26.14 -9.08 -3.96
C LEU A 138 25.04 -9.17 -5.03
N GLU A 139 25.42 -9.52 -6.27
CA GLU A 139 24.50 -9.69 -7.40
C GLU A 139 23.43 -10.77 -7.13
N ASP A 140 23.80 -11.89 -6.51
CA ASP A 140 22.88 -13.00 -6.21
C ASP A 140 21.81 -12.59 -5.19
N ARG A 141 22.10 -11.59 -4.37
CA ARG A 141 21.22 -11.09 -3.31
C ARG A 141 20.52 -9.80 -3.67
N TRP A 142 20.78 -9.26 -4.86
CA TRP A 142 20.22 -7.98 -5.29
C TRP A 142 18.69 -7.95 -5.14
N LYS A 143 18.00 -9.05 -5.46
CA LYS A 143 16.55 -9.14 -5.29
C LYS A 143 16.11 -8.90 -3.84
N LEU A 144 16.79 -9.52 -2.88
CA LEU A 144 16.48 -9.39 -1.45
C LEU A 144 16.84 -7.99 -0.92
N ILE A 145 17.97 -7.45 -1.35
CA ILE A 145 18.40 -6.08 -1.02
C ILE A 145 17.37 -5.08 -1.57
N TRP A 146 16.92 -5.27 -2.81
CA TRP A 146 15.90 -4.43 -3.44
C TRP A 146 14.56 -4.48 -2.70
N GLU A 147 14.11 -5.66 -2.27
CA GLU A 147 12.90 -5.79 -1.44
C GLU A 147 13.00 -4.96 -0.15
N LYS A 148 14.15 -5.01 0.53
CA LYS A 148 14.42 -4.21 1.74
C LYS A 148 14.49 -2.71 1.44
N LEU A 149 15.15 -2.30 0.35
CA LEU A 149 15.19 -0.90 -0.10
C LEU A 149 13.79 -0.38 -0.45
N PHE A 150 12.95 -1.22 -1.05
CA PHE A 150 11.59 -0.84 -1.39
C PHE A 150 10.71 -0.66 -0.14
N THR A 151 10.87 -1.52 0.87
CA THR A 151 10.26 -1.34 2.18
C THR A 151 10.74 -0.03 2.82
N LEU A 152 12.05 0.20 2.87
CA LEU A 152 12.66 1.41 3.40
C LEU A 152 12.14 2.68 2.72
N LYS A 153 11.96 2.65 1.40
CA LYS A 153 11.33 3.74 0.64
C LYS A 153 9.89 4.02 1.13
N GLY A 154 9.12 2.98 1.40
CA GLY A 154 7.76 3.11 1.97
C GLY A 154 7.77 3.74 3.36
N ASP A 155 8.72 3.36 4.20
CA ASP A 155 8.89 3.92 5.54
C ASP A 155 9.30 5.40 5.50
N ILE A 156 10.24 5.77 4.64
CA ILE A 156 10.66 7.17 4.43
C ILE A 156 9.49 8.04 3.96
N LEU A 157 8.66 7.53 3.05
CA LEU A 157 7.44 8.22 2.59
C LEU A 157 6.40 8.41 3.70
N SER A 158 6.44 7.58 4.73
CA SER A 158 5.52 7.63 5.87
C SER A 158 5.98 8.63 6.96
N ILE A 159 7.28 8.94 7.06
CA ILE A 159 7.84 9.91 8.01
C ILE A 159 7.47 11.36 7.67
N GLY A 160 7.17 11.66 6.41
CA GLY A 160 6.71 12.97 5.95
C GLY A 160 7.49 13.50 4.74
N ASN A 161 6.95 14.52 4.08
CA ASN A 161 7.46 15.04 2.82
C ASN A 161 8.53 16.14 3.02
N THR A 162 9.68 15.77 3.59
CA THR A 162 10.84 16.67 3.64
C THR A 162 11.64 16.59 2.34
N LYS A 163 12.44 17.62 2.04
CA LYS A 163 13.39 17.57 0.90
C LYS A 163 14.36 16.39 1.03
N THR A 164 14.77 16.07 2.26
CA THR A 164 15.66 14.95 2.59
C THR A 164 14.99 13.61 2.31
N SER A 165 13.72 13.44 2.73
CA SER A 165 12.92 12.24 2.41
C SER A 165 12.74 12.06 0.91
N SER A 166 12.47 13.14 0.17
CA SER A 166 12.33 13.10 -1.29
C SER A 166 13.62 12.67 -1.98
N CYS A 167 14.77 13.24 -1.57
CA CYS A 167 16.09 12.87 -2.09
C CYS A 167 16.43 11.40 -1.83
N ALA A 168 16.13 10.90 -0.62
CA ALA A 168 16.33 9.50 -0.26
C ALA A 168 15.45 8.56 -1.12
N VAL A 169 14.19 8.91 -1.33
CA VAL A 169 13.25 8.16 -2.18
C VAL A 169 13.68 8.14 -3.65
N GLU A 170 14.17 9.26 -4.17
CA GLU A 170 14.71 9.37 -5.53
C GLU A 170 15.98 8.50 -5.69
N THR A 171 16.88 8.56 -4.70
CA THR A 171 18.09 7.73 -4.67
C THR A 171 17.74 6.24 -4.71
N ILE A 172 16.81 5.78 -3.86
CA ILE A 172 16.32 4.39 -3.89
C ILE A 172 15.70 4.05 -5.25
N SER A 173 14.87 4.93 -5.79
CA SER A 173 14.19 4.69 -7.08
C SER A 173 15.19 4.59 -8.24
N SER A 174 16.31 5.33 -8.18
CA SER A 174 17.39 5.30 -9.18
C SER A 174 18.16 3.99 -9.22
N MET A 175 18.07 3.18 -8.15
CA MET A 175 18.73 1.88 -8.07
C MET A 175 17.85 0.74 -8.59
N ARG A 176 16.59 1.01 -8.98
CA ARG A 176 15.66 -0.01 -9.46
C ARG A 176 16.19 -0.71 -10.72
N GLY A 177 16.21 -2.03 -10.70
CA GLY A 177 16.56 -2.82 -11.88
C GLY A 177 16.60 -4.33 -11.59
N PRO A 178 16.72 -5.16 -12.64
CA PRO A 178 16.86 -6.61 -12.51
C PRO A 178 18.23 -7.04 -11.95
N SER A 179 19.23 -6.15 -12.00
CA SER A 179 20.61 -6.40 -11.59
C SER A 179 21.13 -5.30 -10.65
N LEU A 180 22.19 -5.63 -9.90
CA LEU A 180 22.89 -4.69 -9.03
C LEU A 180 23.47 -3.53 -9.87
N PRO A 181 23.19 -2.26 -9.53
CA PRO A 181 23.85 -1.13 -10.17
C PRO A 181 25.33 -1.05 -9.80
N ASP A 182 26.21 -0.72 -10.76
CA ASP A 182 27.66 -0.58 -10.51
C ASP A 182 27.99 0.44 -9.41
N SER A 183 27.16 1.49 -9.28
CA SER A 183 27.30 2.54 -8.26
C SER A 183 26.53 2.24 -6.97
N PHE A 184 26.11 0.99 -6.72
CA PHE A 184 25.23 0.66 -5.60
C PHE A 184 25.84 1.02 -4.24
N LEU A 185 27.09 0.62 -3.97
CA LEU A 185 27.72 0.82 -2.66
C LEU A 185 27.92 2.30 -2.32
N GLU A 186 28.27 3.12 -3.32
CA GLU A 186 28.37 4.57 -3.20
C GLU A 186 26.98 5.16 -2.88
N LYS A 187 25.97 4.85 -3.69
CA LYS A 187 24.59 5.32 -3.48
C LYS A 187 24.01 4.87 -2.14
N TRP A 188 24.33 3.66 -1.67
CA TRP A 188 23.89 3.15 -0.38
C TRP A 188 24.51 3.93 0.77
N THR A 189 25.81 4.24 0.68
CA THR A 189 26.52 5.02 1.71
C THR A 189 25.93 6.43 1.85
N ASP A 190 25.67 7.10 0.72
CA ASP A 190 25.05 8.43 0.70
C ASP A 190 23.61 8.41 1.20
N LEU A 191 22.84 7.40 0.79
CA LEU A 191 21.47 7.19 1.24
C LEU A 191 21.42 6.98 2.76
N ARG A 192 22.32 6.17 3.31
CA ARG A 192 22.41 5.89 4.75
C ARG A 192 22.68 7.17 5.55
N GLN A 193 23.63 7.99 5.11
CA GLN A 193 23.92 9.28 5.76
C GLN A 193 22.71 10.22 5.69
N THR A 194 22.04 10.24 4.54
CA THR A 194 20.84 11.05 4.33
C THR A 194 19.72 10.63 5.27
N ILE A 195 19.48 9.34 5.45
CA ILE A 195 18.41 8.83 6.32
C ILE A 195 18.71 9.05 7.82
N ILE A 196 19.97 8.90 8.24
CA ILE A 196 20.38 9.18 9.64
C ILE A 196 20.18 10.67 10.00
N SER A 197 20.15 11.55 9.01
CA SER A 197 19.93 12.99 9.19
C SER A 197 18.44 13.42 9.23
N ILE A 198 17.51 12.49 8.99
CA ILE A 198 16.05 12.70 9.09
C ILE A 198 15.62 12.59 10.55
#